data_AF-A0A6N9RJR1-F1
#
_entry.id   AF-A0A6N9RJR1-F1
#
_cell.length_a   1.000
_cell.length_b   1.000
_cell.length_c   1.000
_cell.angle_alpha   90.00
_cell.angle_beta   90.00
_cell.angle_gamma   90.00
#
_symmetry.space_group_name_H-M   'P 1'
#
loop_
_entity.id
_entity.type
_entity.pdbx_description
1 polymer ?
#
loop_
_entity_poly.entity_id
_entity_poly.type
_entity_poly.pdbx_seq_one_letter_code
_entity_poly.pdbx_strand_id
1 'polypeptide(L)'
;MTQKTNFSFDVQYTADSSSSKAQRHEVMDSLQATLQQLLAAQDREAEVLVSDSHRGVNNKLVELTTTLQDAQLAGILKAFSEKNGVSVTAFE
;
A
#
# COMPACT_ATOMS: atom_id res chain seq x y z
N MET A 1 23.38 3.20 -12.77
CA MET A 1 22.74 2.70 -11.53
C MET A 1 21.36 3.31 -11.49
N THR A 2 20.31 2.50 -11.47
CA THR A 2 18.93 3.00 -11.32
C THR A 2 18.77 3.43 -9.87
N GLN A 3 18.51 4.71 -9.62
CA GLN A 3 18.22 5.19 -8.26
C GLN A 3 16.86 4.65 -7.85
N LYS A 4 16.84 3.82 -6.80
CA LYS A 4 15.61 3.37 -6.15
C LYS A 4 15.26 4.38 -5.07
N THR A 5 14.01 4.82 -5.06
CA THR A 5 13.44 5.70 -4.05
C THR A 5 12.67 4.85 -3.04
N ASN A 6 12.84 5.17 -1.76
CA ASN A 6 12.06 4.57 -0.69
C ASN A 6 10.90 5.48 -0.34
N PHE A 7 9.70 4.91 -0.29
CA PHE A 7 8.46 5.56 0.08
C PHE A 7 7.88 4.83 1.27
N SER A 8 7.44 5.58 2.27
CA SER A 8 6.72 5.03 3.41
C SER A 8 5.34 5.65 3.45
N PHE A 9 4.31 4.82 3.63
CA PHE A 9 2.93 5.28 3.73
C PHE A 9 2.12 4.38 4.67
N ASP A 10 1.16 4.97 5.36
CA ASP A 10 0.21 4.25 6.19
C ASP A 10 -1.03 3.92 5.36
N VAL A 11 -1.48 2.67 5.45
CA VAL A 11 -2.73 2.20 4.85
C VAL A 11 -3.71 1.93 5.96
N GLN A 12 -4.85 2.63 5.93
CA GLN A 12 -5.89 2.49 6.94
C GLN A 12 -7.24 2.14 6.30
N TYR A 13 -8.02 1.28 6.96
CA TYR A 13 -9.43 1.14 6.63
C TYR A 13 -10.20 2.36 7.15
N THR A 14 -10.91 3.08 6.27
CA THR A 14 -11.81 4.16 6.70
C THR A 14 -12.98 3.58 7.50
N ALA A 15 -13.37 4.25 8.58
CA ALA A 15 -14.43 3.78 9.49
C ALA A 15 -15.80 3.58 8.79
N ASP A 16 -16.01 4.28 7.67
CA ASP A 16 -17.20 4.21 6.81
C ASP A 16 -17.27 2.96 5.91
N SER A 17 -16.19 2.18 5.82
CA SER A 17 -16.20 0.97 5.00
C SER A 17 -17.13 -0.07 5.61
N SER A 18 -18.23 -0.37 4.92
CA SER A 18 -19.21 -1.42 5.28
C SER A 18 -18.61 -2.83 5.31
N SER A 19 -17.32 -2.98 4.99
CA SER A 19 -16.56 -4.22 5.02
C SER A 19 -16.50 -4.80 6.44
N SER A 20 -16.81 -6.09 6.56
CA SER A 20 -16.70 -6.83 7.82
C SER A 20 -15.25 -6.90 8.33
N LYS A 21 -15.05 -7.12 9.64
CA LYS A 21 -13.71 -7.25 10.24
C LYS A 21 -12.87 -8.33 9.55
N ALA A 22 -13.47 -9.45 9.17
CA ALA A 22 -12.78 -10.54 8.47
C ALA A 22 -12.30 -10.09 7.08
N GLN A 23 -13.14 -9.38 6.34
CA GLN A 23 -12.82 -8.88 5.02
C GLN A 23 -11.71 -7.80 5.06
N ARG A 24 -11.72 -6.95 6.08
CA ARG A 24 -10.62 -5.98 6.31
C ARG A 24 -9.31 -6.69 6.60
N HIS A 25 -9.34 -7.74 7.42
CA HIS A 25 -8.16 -8.53 7.74
C HIS A 25 -7.59 -9.21 6.50
N GLU A 26 -8.44 -9.83 5.68
CA GLU A 26 -8.04 -10.47 4.43
C GLU A 26 -7.35 -9.50 3.45
N VAL A 27 -7.87 -8.27 3.32
CA VAL A 27 -7.23 -7.23 2.50
C VAL A 27 -5.91 -6.75 3.11
N MET A 28 -5.84 -6.58 4.43
CA MET A 28 -4.60 -6.17 5.11
C MET A 28 -3.52 -7.27 5.07
N ASP A 29 -3.89 -8.54 5.11
CA ASP A 29 -2.97 -9.68 4.98
C ASP A 29 -2.50 -9.85 3.54
N SER A 30 -3.37 -9.62 2.56
CA SER A 30 -3.03 -9.67 1.13
C SER A 30 -2.44 -8.36 0.58
N LEU A 31 -2.27 -7.34 1.44
CA LEU A 31 -1.83 -6.00 1.08
C LEU A 31 -0.47 -6.03 0.37
N GLN A 32 0.49 -6.73 0.97
CA GLN A 32 1.85 -6.84 0.47
C GLN A 32 1.86 -7.48 -0.92
N ALA A 33 1.23 -8.66 -1.05
CA ALA A 33 1.18 -9.39 -2.30
C ALA A 33 0.49 -8.57 -3.42
N THR A 34 -0.62 -7.91 -3.10
CA THR A 34 -1.37 -7.11 -4.07
C THR A 34 -0.58 -5.90 -4.56
N LEU A 35 0.02 -5.13 -3.65
CA LEU A 35 0.86 -3.98 -4.02
C LEU A 35 2.08 -4.43 -4.80
N GLN A 36 2.74 -5.50 -4.38
CA GLN A 36 3.91 -6.04 -5.07
C GLN A 36 3.56 -6.48 -6.49
N GLN A 37 2.40 -7.12 -6.71
CA GLN A 37 1.95 -7.48 -8.05
C GLN A 37 1.64 -6.25 -8.92
N LEU A 38 1.01 -5.22 -8.36
CA LEU A 38 0.71 -3.97 -9.08
C LEU A 38 1.98 -3.24 -9.48
N LEU A 39 2.96 -3.19 -8.59
CA LEU A 39 4.24 -2.53 -8.82
C LEU A 39 5.11 -3.33 -9.79
N ALA A 40 5.17 -4.67 -9.65
CA ALA A 40 5.94 -5.55 -10.54
C ALA A 40 5.53 -5.45 -12.02
N ALA A 41 4.31 -4.97 -12.31
CA ALA A 41 3.85 -4.71 -13.67
C ALA A 41 4.58 -3.52 -14.33
N GLN A 42 5.07 -2.56 -13.55
CA GLN A 42 5.79 -1.37 -14.04
C GLN A 42 7.28 -1.38 -13.65
N ASP A 43 7.58 -1.87 -12.46
CA ASP A 43 8.92 -2.00 -11.90
C ASP A 43 9.08 -3.38 -11.27
N ARG A 44 9.72 -4.30 -12.01
CA ARG A 44 9.99 -5.67 -11.55
C ARG A 44 10.94 -5.74 -10.36
N GLU A 45 11.70 -4.68 -10.11
CA GLU A 45 12.64 -4.60 -9.00
C GLU A 45 12.05 -3.87 -7.79
N ALA A 46 10.74 -3.57 -7.82
CA ALA A 46 10.02 -2.96 -6.71
C ALA A 46 9.87 -3.94 -5.56
N GLU A 47 10.18 -3.46 -4.35
CA GLU A 47 10.07 -4.22 -3.11
C GLU A 47 8.99 -3.57 -2.24
N VAL A 48 8.07 -4.39 -1.72
CA VAL A 48 7.00 -3.96 -0.82
C VAL A 48 7.17 -4.71 0.50
N LEU A 49 7.29 -3.96 1.57
CA LEU A 49 7.28 -4.46 2.93
C LEU A 49 6.05 -3.91 3.64
N VAL A 50 5.30 -4.79 4.31
CA VAL A 50 4.13 -4.41 5.09
C VAL A 50 4.38 -4.79 6.55
N SER A 51 4.25 -3.81 7.42
CA SER A 51 4.47 -3.94 8.86
C SER A 51 3.20 -3.54 9.62
N ASP A 52 3.00 -4.15 10.79
CA ASP A 52 1.91 -3.75 11.68
C ASP A 52 2.13 -2.33 12.22
N SER A 53 1.16 -1.45 11.99
CA SER A 53 1.20 -0.12 12.58
C SER A 53 0.83 -0.21 14.06
N HIS A 54 1.51 0.59 14.89
CA HIS A 54 1.17 0.74 16.32
C HIS A 54 -0.25 1.31 16.53
N ARG A 55 -0.91 1.78 15.46
CA ARG A 55 -2.28 2.30 15.46
C ARG A 55 -3.37 1.21 15.42
N GLY A 56 -2.99 -0.07 15.42
CA GLY A 56 -3.90 -1.21 15.55
C GLY A 56 -4.24 -1.89 14.23
N VAL A 57 -4.97 -3.01 14.30
CA VAL A 57 -5.17 -4.00 13.20
C VAL A 57 -5.82 -3.49 11.90
N ASN A 58 -6.37 -2.26 11.91
CA ASN A 58 -6.94 -1.62 10.71
C ASN A 58 -5.94 -0.68 10.02
N ASN A 59 -4.73 -0.57 10.55
CA ASN A 59 -3.66 0.28 10.07
C ASN A 59 -2.42 -0.58 9.81
N LYS A 60 -1.84 -0.43 8.63
CA LYS A 60 -0.60 -1.10 8.23
C LYS A 60 0.37 -0.05 7.73
N LEU A 61 1.61 -0.14 8.18
CA LEU A 61 2.70 0.63 7.61
C LEU A 61 3.19 -0.11 6.38
N VAL A 62 3.35 0.60 5.27
CA VAL A 62 3.89 0.05 4.04
C VAL A 62 5.14 0.82 3.67
N GLU A 63 6.22 0.08 3.44
CA GLU A 63 7.47 0.58 2.91
C GLU A 63 7.64 0.03 1.51
N LEU A 64 7.91 0.92 0.57
CA LEU A 64 8.05 0.63 -0.84
C LEU A 64 9.38 1.16 -1.34
N THR A 65 10.17 0.27 -1.91
CA THR A 65 11.39 0.63 -2.63
C THR A 65 11.15 0.44 -4.12
N THR A 66 11.19 1.51 -4.92
CA THR A 66 10.91 1.43 -6.36
C THR A 66 11.70 2.45 -7.16
N THR A 67 11.86 2.21 -8.46
CA THR A 67 12.41 3.14 -9.44
C THR A 67 11.34 4.03 -10.08
N LEU A 68 10.06 3.83 -9.73
CA LEU A 68 8.94 4.62 -10.21
C LEU A 68 8.97 6.04 -9.63
N GLN A 69 8.48 6.98 -10.44
CA GLN A 69 8.31 8.37 -10.03
C GLN A 69 7.04 8.55 -9.17
N ASP A 70 7.01 9.57 -8.32
CA ASP A 70 5.90 9.91 -7.43
C ASP A 70 4.55 9.93 -8.14
N ALA A 71 4.46 10.51 -9.33
CA ALA A 71 3.22 10.59 -10.10
C ALA A 71 2.69 9.20 -10.52
N GLN A 72 3.58 8.29 -10.91
CA GLN A 72 3.21 6.91 -11.26
C GLN A 72 2.78 6.15 -10.01
N LEU A 73 3.52 6.32 -8.92
CA LEU A 73 3.22 5.68 -7.65
C LEU A 73 1.87 6.17 -7.09
N ALA A 74 1.63 7.48 -7.09
CA ALA A 74 0.36 8.07 -6.65
C ALA A 74 -0.83 7.52 -7.45
N GLY A 75 -0.67 7.30 -8.76
CA GLY A 75 -1.70 6.67 -9.59
C GLY A 75 -2.00 5.22 -9.17
N ILE A 76 -0.97 4.41 -8.92
CA ILE A 76 -1.11 3.02 -8.46
C ILE A 76 -1.79 2.98 -7.09
N LEU A 77 -1.30 3.78 -6.14
CA LEU A 77 -1.81 3.82 -4.76
C LEU A 77 -3.25 4.33 -4.72
N LYS A 78 -3.60 5.31 -5.55
CA LYS A 78 -4.98 5.80 -5.67
C LYS A 78 -5.93 4.74 -6.24
N ALA A 79 -5.53 4.05 -7.31
CA ALA A 79 -6.36 2.98 -7.87
C ALA A 79 -6.53 1.84 -6.86
N PHE A 80 -5.47 1.53 -6.09
CA PHE A 80 -5.51 0.55 -5.02
C PHE A 80 -6.45 0.96 -3.88
N SER A 81 -6.38 2.23 -3.45
CA SER A 81 -7.18 2.78 -2.36
C SER A 81 -8.68 2.76 -2.71
N GLU A 82 -9.03 3.20 -3.92
CA GLU A 82 -10.40 3.19 -4.46
C GLU A 82 -10.95 1.76 -4.60
N LYS A 83 -10.14 0.82 -5.09
CA LYS A 83 -10.56 -0.57 -5.29
C LYS A 83 -10.85 -1.31 -3.98
N ASN A 84 -10.08 -1.03 -2.93
CA ASN A 84 -10.14 -1.77 -1.67
C ASN A 84 -10.89 -1.02 -0.55
N GLY A 85 -11.28 0.24 -0.79
CA GLY A 85 -11.95 1.08 0.21
C GLY A 85 -11.05 1.38 1.41
N VAL A 86 -9.76 1.59 1.14
CA VAL A 86 -8.73 1.95 2.13
C VAL A 86 -8.22 3.35 1.85
N SER A 87 -7.73 4.04 2.87
CA SER A 87 -7.06 5.33 2.73
C SER A 87 -5.55 5.10 2.80
N VAL A 88 -4.82 5.71 1.88
CA VAL A 88 -3.35 5.66 1.84
C VAL A 88 -2.83 7.06 2.16
N THR A 89 -1.96 7.16 3.16
CA THR A 89 -1.36 8.42 3.60
C THR A 89 0.16 8.29 3.55
N ALA A 90 0.80 8.96 2.60
CA ALA A 90 2.26 9.01 2.54
C ALA A 90 2.84 9.89 3.65
N PHE A 91 4.00 9.49 4.16
CA PHE A 91 4.81 10.34 5.04
C PHE A 91 5.74 11.21 4.16
N GLU A 92 5.67 12.53 4.34
CA GLU A 92 6.63 13.48 3.75
C GLU A 92 7.98 13.45 4.49
#